data_AF-A0A969F0V9-F1
#
_entry.id   AF-A0A969F0V9-F1
#
_cell.length_a   1.000
_cell.length_b   1.000
_cell.length_c   1.000
_cell.angle_alpha   90.00
_cell.angle_beta   90.00
_cell.angle_gamma   90.00
#
_symmetry.space_group_name_H-M   'P 1'
#
loop_
_entity.id
_entity.type
_entity.pdbx_description
1 polymer ?
#
loop_
_entity_poly.entity_id
_entity_poly.type
_entity_poly.pdbx_seq_one_letter_code
_entity_poly.pdbx_strand_id
1 'polypeptide(L)'
;MKKGAIVLVLALLVGGVVASLMARDPGYVLLVYDDMMLETSLWFGLLVLLVAWLVARVVLWLLRRLLNVGSGVRGWNATRRVRHSREQTVRGMVLLAEGDWSAARAALLNAVSNAEMPFVNYLGAARAAHELGDTDSRDRLLAHAEESAAGSTIGVRLTAADMLMGSGALAAAEPVLAKLHGEAPRHAGVMRRLFECRVALGDIAGLAVIDKELRRHKVMSEEVIARALAMQSLPDWRRPRPTRWRRSGSLCPSRSSQTQHWY
;
A
#
# COMPACT_ATOMS: atom_id res chain seq x y z
N MET A 1 39.04 29.18 16.81
CA MET A 1 39.56 30.51 17.21
C MET A 1 40.64 31.06 16.26
N LYS A 2 41.66 30.29 15.87
CA LYS A 2 42.76 30.77 14.99
C LYS A 2 42.32 31.27 13.60
N LYS A 3 41.32 30.63 12.98
CA LYS A 3 40.79 31.04 11.66
C LYS A 3 40.12 32.43 11.68
N GLY A 4 39.46 32.78 12.78
CA GLY A 4 38.81 34.10 12.94
C GLY A 4 39.82 35.23 13.10
N ALA A 5 40.91 35.00 13.85
CA ALA A 5 41.99 35.97 14.01
C ALA A 5 42.74 36.24 12.69
N ILE A 6 43.01 35.19 11.90
CA ILE A 6 43.65 35.33 10.58
C ILE A 6 42.75 36.14 9.62
N VAL A 7 41.44 35.87 9.60
CA VAL A 7 40.49 36.64 8.79
C VAL A 7 40.43 38.11 9.23
N LEU A 8 40.48 38.39 10.53
CA LEU A 8 40.47 39.75 11.07
C LEU A 8 41.74 40.53 10.68
N VAL A 9 42.93 39.94 10.86
CA VAL A 9 44.21 40.58 10.50
C VAL A 9 44.29 40.82 8.99
N LEU A 10 43.83 39.86 8.19
CA LEU A 10 43.77 40.01 6.73
C LEU A 10 42.79 41.12 6.32
N ALA A 11 41.62 41.19 6.95
CA ALA A 11 40.63 42.24 6.69
C ALA A 11 41.16 43.63 7.05
N LEU A 12 41.90 43.76 8.15
CA LEU A 12 42.53 45.03 8.56
C LEU A 12 43.64 45.47 7.60
N LEU A 13 44.50 44.53 7.14
CA LEU A 13 45.54 44.82 6.15
C LEU A 13 44.92 45.26 4.81
N VAL A 14 43.93 44.52 4.31
CA VAL A 14 43.23 44.85 3.06
C VAL A 14 42.50 46.19 3.21
N GLY A 15 41.81 46.42 4.32
CA GLY A 15 41.12 47.68 4.61
C GLY A 15 42.07 48.88 4.65
N GLY A 16 43.25 48.72 5.26
CA GLY A 16 44.28 49.78 5.30
C GLY A 16 44.87 50.11 3.93
N VAL A 17 45.12 49.10 3.09
CA VAL A 17 45.60 49.30 1.70
C VAL A 17 44.54 49.98 0.85
N VAL A 18 43.27 49.55 0.97
CA VAL A 18 42.13 50.16 0.28
C VAL A 18 41.93 51.61 0.71
N ALA A 19 42.03 51.92 2.01
CA ALA A 19 41.94 53.29 2.52
C ALA A 19 43.09 54.18 2.04
N SER A 20 44.30 53.64 1.92
CA SER A 20 45.46 54.36 1.36
C SER A 20 45.29 54.66 -0.13
N LEU A 21 44.73 53.72 -0.90
CA LEU A 21 44.41 53.91 -2.31
C LEU A 21 43.29 54.95 -2.51
N MET A 22 42.26 54.95 -1.66
CA MET A 22 41.21 55.98 -1.64
C MET A 22 41.76 57.40 -1.45
N ALA A 23 42.80 57.55 -0.62
CA ALA A 23 43.37 58.85 -0.28
C ALA A 23 44.29 59.43 -1.36
N ARG A 24 44.84 58.59 -2.25
CA ARG A 24 45.81 59.02 -3.28
C ARG A 24 45.15 59.44 -4.57
N ASP A 25 44.17 58.66 -5.06
CA ASP A 25 43.40 58.97 -6.26
C ASP A 25 41.94 58.58 -6.01
N PRO A 26 41.01 59.56 -5.86
CA PRO A 26 39.63 59.24 -5.55
C PRO A 26 38.97 58.39 -6.65
N GLY A 27 39.42 58.53 -7.90
CA GLY A 27 38.76 58.01 -9.09
C GLY A 27 37.36 58.60 -9.24
N TYR A 28 36.98 59.06 -10.43
CA TYR A 28 35.61 59.53 -10.64
C TYR A 28 34.89 58.62 -11.62
N VAL A 29 33.60 58.44 -11.40
CA VAL A 29 32.68 57.77 -12.30
C VAL A 29 31.69 58.82 -12.76
N LEU A 30 31.74 59.14 -14.06
CA LEU A 30 30.76 59.99 -14.71
C LEU A 30 29.66 59.12 -15.29
N LEU A 31 28.45 59.24 -14.75
CA LEU A 31 27.25 58.63 -15.33
C LEU A 31 26.48 59.73 -16.06
N VAL A 32 26.43 59.61 -17.39
CA VAL A 32 25.64 60.50 -18.26
C VAL A 32 24.40 59.73 -18.68
N TYR A 33 23.22 60.23 -18.29
CA TYR A 33 21.94 59.69 -18.72
C TYR A 33 21.03 60.84 -19.14
N ASP A 34 20.79 60.96 -20.45
CA ASP A 34 20.06 62.06 -21.07
C ASP A 34 20.67 63.43 -20.68
N ASP A 35 19.91 64.36 -20.11
CA ASP A 35 20.42 65.64 -19.62
C ASP A 35 21.02 65.60 -18.18
N MET A 36 21.04 64.43 -17.53
CA MET A 36 21.59 64.28 -16.18
C MET A 36 23.05 63.81 -16.21
N MET A 37 23.97 64.71 -15.83
CA MET A 37 25.37 64.39 -15.55
C MET A 37 25.55 64.22 -14.04
N LEU A 38 25.80 62.98 -13.61
CA LEU A 38 25.98 62.66 -12.20
C LEU A 38 27.45 62.25 -11.96
N GLU A 39 28.22 63.18 -11.42
CA GLU A 39 29.61 62.98 -11.01
C GLU A 39 29.64 62.38 -9.61
N THR A 40 30.05 61.11 -9.50
CA THR A 40 30.25 60.45 -8.20
C THR A 40 31.67 59.92 -8.06
N SER A 41 32.13 59.76 -6.82
CA SER A 41 33.40 59.09 -6.57
C SER A 41 33.28 57.60 -6.94
N LEU A 42 34.35 57.04 -7.51
CA LEU A 42 34.41 55.63 -7.88
C LEU A 42 34.10 54.71 -6.68
N TRP A 43 34.56 55.11 -5.50
CA TRP A 43 34.29 54.43 -4.24
C TRP A 43 32.83 54.47 -3.81
N PHE A 44 32.14 55.58 -4.03
CA PHE A 44 30.70 55.66 -3.77
C PHE A 44 29.93 54.74 -4.70
N GLY A 45 30.26 54.72 -6.00
CA GLY A 45 29.67 53.79 -6.96
C GLY A 45 29.89 52.32 -6.57
N LEU A 46 31.11 51.97 -6.12
CA LEU A 46 31.43 50.62 -5.66
C LEU A 46 30.66 50.24 -4.39
N LEU A 47 30.49 51.17 -3.45
CA LEU A 47 29.69 50.97 -2.24
C LEU A 47 28.23 50.72 -2.58
N VAL A 48 27.64 51.52 -3.48
CA VAL A 48 26.25 51.34 -3.94
C VAL A 48 26.09 49.97 -4.60
N LEU A 49 27.03 49.56 -5.44
CA LEU A 49 27.00 48.24 -6.09
C LEU A 49 27.10 47.09 -5.08
N LEU A 50 27.96 47.22 -4.06
CA LEU A 50 28.08 46.24 -2.99
C LEU A 50 26.77 46.13 -2.19
N VAL A 51 26.17 47.26 -1.83
CA VAL A 51 24.88 47.29 -1.12
C VAL A 51 23.79 46.66 -1.98
N ALA A 52 23.70 47.02 -3.26
CA ALA A 52 22.73 46.45 -4.20
C ALA A 52 22.89 44.93 -4.33
N TRP A 53 24.13 44.43 -4.42
CA TRP A 53 24.43 42.99 -4.44
C TRP A 53 24.00 42.29 -3.16
N LEU A 54 24.26 42.89 -2.00
CA LEU A 54 23.86 42.35 -0.69
C LEU A 54 22.33 42.30 -0.56
N VAL A 55 21.64 43.36 -0.95
CA VAL A 55 20.17 43.43 -0.96
C VAL A 55 19.61 42.37 -1.90
N ALA A 56 20.11 42.26 -3.13
CA ALA A 56 19.67 41.23 -4.09
C ALA A 56 19.85 39.82 -3.51
N ARG A 57 20.97 39.56 -2.82
CA ARG A 57 21.24 38.28 -2.16
C ARG A 57 20.24 37.99 -1.03
N VAL A 58 19.91 38.99 -0.20
CA VAL A 58 18.91 38.85 0.87
C VAL A 58 17.52 38.60 0.28
N VAL A 59 17.13 39.36 -0.75
CA VAL A 59 15.87 39.19 -1.47
C VAL A 59 15.77 37.78 -2.08
N LEU A 60 16.80 37.31 -2.78
CA LEU A 60 16.86 35.96 -3.34
C LEU A 60 16.76 34.88 -2.25
N TRP A 61 17.43 35.07 -1.11
CA TRP A 61 17.34 34.14 0.02
C TRP A 61 15.92 34.10 0.59
N LEU A 62 15.29 35.26 0.78
CA LEU A 62 13.94 35.38 1.30
C LEU A 62 12.92 34.76 0.33
N LEU A 63 13.05 35.03 -0.96
CA LEU A 63 12.21 34.48 -2.01
C LEU A 63 12.34 32.95 -2.09
N ARG A 64 13.56 32.42 -2.06
CA ARG A 64 13.81 30.97 -1.98
C ARG A 64 13.22 30.37 -0.72
N ARG A 65 13.26 31.05 0.42
CA ARG A 65 12.69 30.56 1.67
C ARG A 65 11.16 30.53 1.61
N LEU A 66 10.51 31.57 1.08
CA LEU A 66 9.06 31.59 0.89
C LEU A 66 8.60 30.49 -0.09
N LEU A 67 9.33 30.28 -1.19
CA LEU A 67 9.02 29.24 -2.17
C LEU A 67 9.29 27.81 -1.64
N ASN A 68 10.37 27.61 -0.86
CA ASN A 68 10.73 26.30 -0.30
C ASN A 68 9.91 25.91 0.95
N VAL A 69 9.21 26.83 1.61
CA VAL A 69 8.21 26.47 2.64
C VAL A 69 7.11 25.61 2.02
N GLY A 70 6.78 25.81 0.74
CA GLY A 70 5.83 24.99 0.00
C GLY A 70 6.26 23.52 -0.19
N SER A 71 7.56 23.23 -0.31
CA SER A 71 8.05 21.85 -0.50
C SER A 71 8.14 21.07 0.81
N GLY A 72 8.50 21.72 1.93
CA GLY A 72 8.46 21.11 3.27
C GLY A 72 7.03 20.79 3.75
N VAL A 73 6.07 21.66 3.45
CA VAL A 73 4.65 21.42 3.74
C VAL A 73 4.07 20.32 2.86
N ARG A 74 4.47 20.21 1.59
CA ARG A 74 4.07 19.09 0.71
C ARG A 74 4.58 17.73 1.22
N GLY A 75 5.82 17.65 1.69
CA GLY A 75 6.38 16.44 2.31
C GLY A 75 5.67 16.06 3.61
N TRP A 76 5.43 17.03 4.51
CA TRP A 76 4.71 16.78 5.77
C TRP A 76 3.26 16.35 5.54
N ASN A 77 2.59 16.93 4.55
CA ASN A 77 1.22 16.56 4.19
C ASN A 77 1.15 15.16 3.56
N ALA A 78 2.16 14.76 2.78
CA ALA A 78 2.24 13.40 2.23
C ALA A 78 2.37 12.35 3.34
N THR A 79 3.26 12.55 4.32
CA THR A 79 3.42 11.60 5.45
C THR A 79 2.16 11.53 6.31
N ARG A 80 1.48 12.67 6.55
CA ARG A 80 0.20 12.69 7.27
C ARG A 80 -0.91 11.92 6.53
N ARG A 81 -0.99 12.05 5.20
CA ARG A 81 -1.99 11.34 4.37
C ARG A 81 -1.79 9.84 4.37
N VAL A 82 -0.55 9.36 4.28
CA VAL A 82 -0.23 7.93 4.39
C VAL A 82 -0.58 7.39 5.77
N ARG A 83 -0.25 8.14 6.84
CA ARG A 83 -0.62 7.75 8.21
C ARG A 83 -2.14 7.67 8.38
N HIS A 84 -2.87 8.69 7.91
CA HIS A 84 -4.33 8.69 7.95
C HIS A 84 -4.93 7.51 7.16
N SER A 85 -4.41 7.20 5.98
CA SER A 85 -4.83 6.02 5.20
C SER A 85 -4.62 4.72 5.99
N ARG A 86 -3.45 4.54 6.62
CA ARG A 86 -3.17 3.37 7.47
C ARG A 86 -4.16 3.28 8.65
N GLU A 87 -4.45 4.38 9.33
CA GLU A 87 -5.42 4.43 10.42
C GLU A 87 -6.83 4.04 9.94
N GLN A 88 -7.25 4.52 8.76
CA GLN A 88 -8.53 4.13 8.16
C GLN A 88 -8.56 2.66 7.73
N THR A 89 -7.46 2.12 7.20
CA THR A 89 -7.33 0.69 6.90
C THR A 89 -7.52 -0.16 8.15
N VAL A 90 -6.79 0.16 9.23
CA VAL A 90 -6.88 -0.58 10.50
C VAL A 90 -8.30 -0.49 11.05
N ARG A 91 -8.89 0.71 11.08
CA ARG A 91 -10.27 0.91 11.52
C ARG A 91 -11.25 0.08 10.69
N GLY A 92 -11.11 0.09 9.36
CA GLY A 92 -11.96 -0.68 8.46
C GLY A 92 -11.85 -2.19 8.67
N MET A 93 -10.65 -2.70 8.96
CA MET A 93 -10.44 -4.11 9.30
C MET A 93 -11.05 -4.51 10.64
N VAL A 94 -11.01 -3.62 11.64
CA VAL A 94 -11.68 -3.84 12.93
C VAL A 94 -13.20 -3.88 12.73
N LEU A 95 -13.77 -2.92 12.01
CA LEU A 95 -15.20 -2.88 11.69
C LEU A 95 -15.65 -4.12 10.89
N LEU A 96 -14.81 -4.63 9.98
CA LEU A 96 -15.06 -5.90 9.29
C LEU A 96 -15.17 -7.06 10.27
N ALA A 97 -14.29 -7.13 11.27
CA ALA A 97 -14.29 -8.20 12.27
C ALA A 97 -15.49 -8.08 13.22
N GLU A 98 -15.92 -6.86 13.53
CA GLU A 98 -17.12 -6.57 14.33
C GLU A 98 -18.42 -6.83 13.56
N GLY A 99 -18.36 -6.95 12.23
CA GLY A 99 -19.51 -7.19 11.36
C GLY A 99 -20.28 -5.92 10.96
N ASP A 100 -19.73 -4.73 11.21
CA ASP A 100 -20.28 -3.49 10.66
C ASP A 100 -19.78 -3.32 9.22
N TRP A 101 -20.42 -4.04 8.30
CA TRP A 101 -20.04 -4.08 6.90
C TRP A 101 -20.14 -2.70 6.22
N SER A 102 -21.11 -1.89 6.60
CA SER A 102 -21.36 -0.59 5.99
C SER A 102 -20.24 0.40 6.30
N ALA A 103 -19.89 0.54 7.58
CA ALA A 103 -18.82 1.42 8.03
C ALA A 103 -17.45 0.88 7.62
N ALA A 104 -17.26 -0.43 7.65
CA ALA A 104 -16.05 -1.10 7.16
C ALA A 104 -15.76 -0.77 5.70
N ARG A 105 -16.76 -0.94 4.82
CA ARG A 105 -16.62 -0.63 3.39
C ARG A 105 -16.22 0.82 3.18
N ALA A 106 -16.89 1.76 3.85
CA ALA A 106 -16.58 3.18 3.73
C ALA A 106 -15.16 3.52 4.20
N ALA A 107 -14.74 3.01 5.37
CA ALA A 107 -13.41 3.25 5.92
C ALA A 107 -12.30 2.70 5.01
N LEU A 108 -12.47 1.49 4.48
CA LEU A 108 -11.50 0.85 3.60
C LEU A 108 -11.38 1.57 2.25
N LEU A 109 -12.50 1.98 1.65
CA LEU A 109 -12.47 2.74 0.39
C LEU A 109 -11.84 4.12 0.55
N ASN A 110 -12.10 4.80 1.66
CA ASN A 110 -11.46 6.08 1.97
C ASN A 110 -9.94 5.96 2.18
N ALA A 111 -9.44 4.78 2.55
CA ALA A 111 -8.03 4.54 2.74
C ALA A 111 -7.26 4.33 1.42
N VAL A 112 -7.93 3.88 0.34
CA VAL A 112 -7.30 3.44 -0.92
C VAL A 112 -6.32 4.46 -1.52
N SER A 113 -6.70 5.74 -1.59
CA SER A 113 -5.98 6.73 -2.40
C SER A 113 -4.53 6.99 -1.98
N ASN A 114 -4.19 6.74 -0.70
CA ASN A 114 -2.85 6.92 -0.15
C ASN A 114 -2.32 5.64 0.51
N ALA A 115 -2.94 4.49 0.25
CA ALA A 115 -2.52 3.22 0.82
C ALA A 115 -1.29 2.69 0.10
N GLU A 116 -0.35 2.12 0.86
CA GLU A 116 0.81 1.43 0.29
C GLU A 116 0.42 0.11 -0.40
N MET A 117 -0.65 -0.54 0.08
CA MET A 117 -1.21 -1.77 -0.49
C MET A 117 -2.71 -1.63 -0.72
N PRO A 118 -3.14 -0.92 -1.79
CA PRO A 118 -4.57 -0.64 -2.04
C PRO A 118 -5.42 -1.91 -2.21
N PHE A 119 -4.84 -2.99 -2.75
CA PHE A 119 -5.56 -4.25 -2.99
C PHE A 119 -6.15 -4.85 -1.70
N VAL A 120 -5.49 -4.68 -0.55
CA VAL A 120 -6.00 -5.20 0.74
C VAL A 120 -7.28 -4.48 1.15
N ASN A 121 -7.31 -3.16 0.94
CA ASN A 121 -8.48 -2.34 1.23
C ASN A 121 -9.64 -2.70 0.30
N TYR A 122 -9.36 -2.88 -0.99
CA TYR A 122 -10.37 -3.32 -1.95
C TYR A 122 -10.92 -4.71 -1.64
N LEU A 123 -10.08 -5.68 -1.26
CA LEU A 123 -10.51 -7.01 -0.84
C LEU A 123 -11.43 -6.95 0.38
N GLY A 124 -11.06 -6.18 1.41
CA GLY A 124 -11.89 -6.00 2.59
C GLY A 124 -13.22 -5.30 2.25
N ALA A 125 -13.19 -4.28 1.38
CA ALA A 125 -14.40 -3.60 0.93
C ALA A 125 -15.31 -4.52 0.10
N ALA A 126 -14.73 -5.38 -0.75
CA ALA A 126 -15.45 -6.41 -1.48
C ALA A 126 -16.11 -7.42 -0.53
N ARG A 127 -15.40 -7.81 0.54
CA ARG A 127 -15.96 -8.69 1.58
C ARG A 127 -17.14 -8.06 2.28
N ALA A 128 -17.03 -6.80 2.68
CA ALA A 128 -18.14 -6.05 3.25
C ALA A 128 -19.34 -5.96 2.28
N ALA A 129 -19.10 -5.63 1.01
CA ALA A 129 -20.15 -5.59 0.00
C ALA A 129 -20.86 -6.94 -0.17
N HIS A 130 -20.11 -8.04 -0.13
CA HIS A 130 -20.65 -9.38 -0.21
C HIS A 130 -21.57 -9.74 0.97
N GLU A 131 -21.18 -9.40 2.20
CA GLU A 131 -22.01 -9.64 3.39
C GLU A 131 -23.25 -8.74 3.42
N LEU A 132 -23.20 -7.58 2.76
CA LEU A 132 -24.36 -6.71 2.52
C LEU A 132 -25.29 -7.23 1.40
N GLY A 133 -24.90 -8.29 0.69
CA GLY A 133 -25.66 -8.81 -0.46
C GLY A 133 -25.48 -8.03 -1.77
N ASP A 134 -24.57 -7.06 -1.80
CA ASP A 134 -24.28 -6.22 -2.97
C ASP A 134 -23.22 -6.91 -3.86
N THR A 135 -23.68 -7.83 -4.70
CA THR A 135 -22.82 -8.63 -5.59
C THR A 135 -22.16 -7.79 -6.69
N ASP A 136 -22.85 -6.76 -7.18
CA ASP A 136 -22.32 -5.90 -8.24
C ASP A 136 -21.13 -5.08 -7.74
N SER A 137 -21.26 -4.46 -6.55
CA SER A 137 -20.14 -3.75 -5.95
C SER A 137 -19.02 -4.70 -5.54
N ARG A 138 -19.34 -5.90 -5.03
CA ARG A 138 -18.33 -6.92 -4.73
C ARG A 138 -17.46 -7.19 -5.96
N ASP A 139 -18.07 -7.46 -7.10
CA ASP A 139 -17.34 -7.87 -8.30
C ASP A 139 -16.49 -6.72 -8.88
N ARG A 140 -17.00 -5.48 -8.84
CA ARG A 140 -16.22 -4.29 -9.21
C ARG A 140 -15.02 -4.08 -8.27
N LEU A 141 -15.21 -4.24 -6.96
CA LEU A 141 -14.14 -4.08 -5.98
C LEU A 141 -13.09 -5.18 -6.07
N LEU A 142 -13.49 -6.41 -6.42
CA LEU A 142 -12.56 -7.51 -6.70
C LEU A 142 -11.70 -7.21 -7.94
N ALA A 143 -12.29 -6.65 -9.01
CA ALA A 143 -11.54 -6.23 -10.19
C ALA A 143 -10.48 -5.16 -9.83
N HIS A 144 -10.85 -4.14 -9.06
CA HIS A 144 -9.90 -3.13 -8.58
C HIS A 144 -8.82 -3.71 -7.66
N ALA A 145 -9.15 -4.71 -6.85
CA ALA A 145 -8.16 -5.41 -6.04
C ALA A 145 -7.14 -6.14 -6.93
N GLU A 146 -7.59 -6.78 -8.01
CA GLU A 146 -6.72 -7.49 -8.95
C GLU A 146 -5.81 -6.52 -9.73
N GLU A 147 -6.35 -5.40 -10.22
CA GLU A 147 -5.59 -4.33 -10.87
C GLU A 147 -4.52 -3.72 -9.95
N SER A 148 -4.84 -3.60 -8.65
CA SER A 148 -3.95 -3.01 -7.65
C SER A 148 -2.92 -4.00 -7.09
N ALA A 149 -3.06 -5.30 -7.39
CA ALA A 149 -2.15 -6.32 -6.89
C ALA A 149 -0.94 -6.44 -7.82
N ALA A 150 0.17 -5.79 -7.47
CA ALA A 150 1.45 -5.82 -8.21
C ALA A 150 2.14 -7.22 -8.18
N GLY A 151 1.48 -8.24 -8.74
CA GLY A 151 1.96 -9.63 -8.82
C GLY A 151 1.29 -10.63 -7.87
N SER A 152 0.34 -10.20 -7.02
CA SER A 152 -0.39 -11.08 -6.08
C SER A 152 -1.82 -11.41 -6.55
N THR A 153 -2.01 -11.61 -7.85
CA THR A 153 -3.34 -11.87 -8.45
C THR A 153 -3.96 -13.19 -7.98
N ILE A 154 -3.13 -14.20 -7.68
CA ILE A 154 -3.58 -15.51 -7.19
C ILE A 154 -4.34 -15.37 -5.87
N GLY A 155 -3.83 -14.57 -4.93
CA GLY A 155 -4.47 -14.38 -3.62
C GLY A 155 -5.83 -13.69 -3.71
N VAL A 156 -5.94 -12.68 -4.59
CA VAL A 156 -7.20 -11.98 -4.86
C VAL A 156 -8.24 -12.93 -5.45
N ARG A 157 -7.88 -13.68 -6.50
CA ARG A 157 -8.79 -14.62 -7.17
C ARG A 157 -9.17 -15.81 -6.29
N LEU A 158 -8.25 -16.29 -5.45
CA LEU A 158 -8.56 -17.32 -4.46
C LEU A 158 -9.58 -16.82 -3.43
N THR A 159 -9.42 -15.58 -2.96
CA THR A 159 -10.37 -14.94 -2.03
C THR A 159 -11.74 -14.76 -2.68
N ALA A 160 -11.78 -14.34 -3.95
CA ALA A 160 -13.02 -14.23 -4.71
C ALA A 160 -13.74 -15.59 -4.82
N ALA A 161 -13.01 -16.66 -5.14
CA ALA A 161 -13.55 -18.02 -5.17
C ALA A 161 -14.07 -18.46 -3.79
N ASP A 162 -13.35 -18.16 -2.71
CA ASP A 162 -13.79 -18.46 -1.34
C ASP A 162 -15.11 -17.75 -0.99
N MET A 163 -15.31 -16.52 -1.47
CA MET A 163 -16.56 -15.79 -1.29
C MET A 163 -17.72 -16.44 -2.07
N LEU A 164 -17.48 -16.85 -3.32
CA LEU A 164 -18.48 -17.60 -4.11
C LEU A 164 -18.86 -18.92 -3.42
N MET A 165 -17.88 -19.68 -2.96
CA MET A 165 -18.11 -20.92 -2.20
C MET A 165 -18.91 -20.66 -0.92
N GLY A 166 -18.57 -19.60 -0.17
CA GLY A 166 -19.29 -19.20 1.05
C GLY A 166 -20.75 -18.84 0.81
N SER A 167 -21.08 -18.27 -0.35
CA SER A 167 -22.46 -17.98 -0.77
C SER A 167 -23.23 -19.17 -1.31
N GLY A 168 -22.60 -20.35 -1.43
CA GLY A 168 -23.19 -21.54 -2.03
C GLY A 168 -23.17 -21.56 -3.56
N ALA A 169 -22.59 -20.56 -4.21
CA ALA A 169 -22.40 -20.49 -5.66
C ALA A 169 -21.22 -21.38 -6.14
N LEU A 170 -21.25 -22.66 -5.74
CA LEU A 170 -20.17 -23.61 -6.01
C LEU A 170 -19.92 -23.80 -7.51
N ALA A 171 -20.99 -23.83 -8.32
CA ALA A 171 -20.90 -23.99 -9.77
C ALA A 171 -20.19 -22.81 -10.45
N ALA A 172 -20.26 -21.61 -9.86
CA ALA A 172 -19.52 -20.44 -10.35
C ALA A 172 -18.07 -20.42 -9.83
N ALA A 173 -17.81 -20.98 -8.63
CA ALA A 173 -16.48 -21.04 -8.03
C ALA A 173 -15.55 -22.05 -8.73
N GLU A 174 -16.07 -23.21 -9.13
CA GLU A 174 -15.27 -24.29 -9.75
C GLU A 174 -14.45 -23.84 -10.97
N PRO A 175 -15.02 -23.20 -12.00
CA PRO A 175 -14.23 -22.81 -13.18
C PRO A 175 -13.16 -21.76 -12.84
N VAL A 176 -13.42 -20.89 -11.86
CA VAL A 176 -12.44 -19.91 -11.37
C VAL A 176 -11.26 -20.62 -10.72
N LEU A 177 -11.52 -21.60 -9.84
CA LEU A 177 -10.51 -22.40 -9.16
C LEU A 177 -9.75 -23.32 -10.12
N ALA A 178 -10.44 -23.92 -11.10
CA ALA A 178 -9.83 -24.77 -12.12
C ALA A 178 -8.86 -23.98 -12.99
N LYS A 179 -9.26 -22.77 -13.43
CA LYS A 179 -8.37 -21.85 -14.16
C LYS A 179 -7.17 -21.44 -13.30
N LEU A 180 -7.41 -21.12 -12.03
CA LEU A 180 -6.36 -20.74 -11.09
C LEU A 180 -5.36 -21.88 -10.82
N HIS A 181 -5.84 -23.12 -10.78
CA HIS A 181 -5.00 -24.31 -10.68
C HIS A 181 -4.14 -24.51 -11.94
N GLY A 182 -4.70 -24.26 -13.13
CA GLY A 182 -3.94 -24.30 -14.38
C GLY A 182 -2.81 -23.25 -14.43
N GLU A 183 -3.04 -22.07 -13.87
CA GLU A 183 -2.04 -20.99 -13.77
C GLU A 183 -0.97 -21.27 -12.70
N ALA A 184 -1.36 -21.85 -11.56
CA ALA A 184 -0.46 -22.16 -10.45
C ALA A 184 -0.62 -23.60 -9.91
N PRO A 185 -0.19 -24.64 -10.68
CA PRO A 185 -0.47 -26.04 -10.35
C PRO A 185 0.18 -26.55 -9.05
N ARG A 186 1.17 -25.82 -8.51
CA ARG A 186 1.89 -26.16 -7.29
C ARG A 186 1.37 -25.44 -6.05
N HIS A 187 0.40 -24.53 -6.19
CA HIS A 187 -0.10 -23.74 -5.07
C HIS A 187 -1.05 -24.57 -4.19
N ALA A 188 -0.55 -25.04 -3.04
CA ALA A 188 -1.29 -25.91 -2.12
C ALA A 188 -2.68 -25.38 -1.73
N GLY A 189 -2.80 -24.06 -1.50
CA GLY A 189 -4.09 -23.44 -1.16
C GLY A 189 -5.15 -23.57 -2.27
N VAL A 190 -4.75 -23.43 -3.54
CA VAL A 190 -5.67 -23.51 -4.68
C VAL A 190 -6.14 -24.95 -4.87
N MET A 191 -5.21 -25.90 -4.82
CA MET A 191 -5.53 -27.33 -4.87
C MET A 191 -6.54 -27.74 -3.79
N ARG A 192 -6.31 -27.27 -2.55
CA ARG A 192 -7.22 -27.57 -1.43
C ARG A 192 -8.62 -27.00 -1.67
N ARG A 193 -8.72 -25.73 -2.06
CA ARG A 193 -10.03 -25.10 -2.32
C ARG A 193 -10.76 -25.73 -3.51
N LEU A 194 -10.04 -26.07 -4.57
CA LEU A 194 -10.61 -26.77 -5.73
C LEU A 194 -11.15 -28.15 -5.34
N PHE A 195 -10.40 -28.91 -4.53
CA PHE A 195 -10.87 -30.17 -3.98
C PHE A 195 -12.13 -30.00 -3.12
N GLU A 196 -12.13 -29.05 -2.17
CA GLU A 196 -13.31 -28.73 -1.34
C GLU A 196 -14.53 -28.36 -2.20
N CYS A 197 -14.33 -27.56 -3.24
CA CYS A 197 -15.39 -27.13 -4.16
C CYS A 197 -15.98 -28.32 -4.95
N ARG A 198 -15.12 -29.17 -5.55
CA ARG A 198 -15.57 -30.35 -6.31
C ARG A 198 -16.22 -31.40 -5.42
N VAL A 199 -15.72 -31.58 -4.19
CA VAL A 199 -16.38 -32.45 -3.20
C VAL A 199 -17.78 -31.95 -2.89
N ALA A 200 -17.93 -30.64 -2.67
CA ALA A 200 -19.23 -30.02 -2.38
C ALA A 200 -20.19 -30.05 -3.57
N LEU A 201 -19.68 -30.00 -4.81
CA LEU A 201 -20.48 -30.16 -6.04
C LEU A 201 -20.87 -31.61 -6.34
N GLY A 202 -20.17 -32.60 -5.79
CA GLY A 202 -20.35 -33.99 -6.18
C GLY A 202 -19.68 -34.36 -7.51
N ASP A 203 -18.71 -33.56 -7.98
CA ASP A 203 -18.01 -33.80 -9.25
C ASP A 203 -16.91 -34.85 -9.10
N ILE A 204 -17.29 -36.11 -9.28
CA ILE A 204 -16.39 -37.27 -9.18
C ILE A 204 -15.32 -37.24 -10.29
N ALA A 205 -15.71 -36.81 -11.49
CA ALA A 205 -14.82 -36.81 -12.65
C ALA A 205 -13.68 -35.79 -12.47
N GLY A 206 -14.00 -34.58 -12.04
CA GLY A 206 -12.99 -33.55 -11.74
C GLY A 206 -12.08 -33.92 -10.56
N LEU A 207 -12.56 -34.69 -9.58
CA LEU A 207 -11.72 -35.16 -8.47
C LEU A 207 -10.68 -36.19 -8.92
N ALA A 208 -11.04 -37.10 -9.82
CA ALA A 208 -10.11 -38.10 -10.35
C ALA A 208 -8.91 -37.45 -11.08
N VAL A 209 -9.13 -36.30 -11.75
CA VAL A 209 -8.07 -35.56 -12.45
C VAL A 209 -7.04 -34.98 -11.48
N ILE A 210 -7.47 -34.48 -10.32
CA ILE A 210 -6.58 -33.77 -9.37
C ILE A 210 -6.01 -34.68 -8.26
N ASP A 211 -6.56 -35.88 -8.05
CA ASP A 211 -6.15 -36.83 -7.00
C ASP A 211 -4.64 -37.12 -7.01
N LYS A 212 -4.08 -37.43 -8.19
CA LYS A 212 -2.65 -37.72 -8.34
C LYS A 212 -1.78 -36.55 -7.90
N GLU A 213 -2.18 -35.32 -8.23
CA GLU A 213 -1.46 -34.10 -7.87
C GLU A 213 -1.57 -33.80 -6.38
N LEU A 214 -2.75 -33.97 -5.78
CA LEU A 214 -2.98 -33.81 -4.35
C LEU A 214 -2.09 -34.74 -3.51
N ARG A 215 -2.00 -36.02 -3.91
CA ARG A 215 -1.13 -37.01 -3.26
C ARG A 215 0.35 -36.67 -3.43
N ARG A 216 0.75 -36.32 -4.66
CA ARG A 216 2.15 -35.98 -4.98
C ARG A 216 2.64 -34.79 -4.14
N HIS A 217 1.79 -33.79 -3.94
CA HIS A 217 2.13 -32.57 -3.21
C HIS A 217 1.79 -32.61 -1.72
N LYS A 218 1.26 -33.74 -1.20
CA LYS A 218 0.91 -33.95 0.21
C LYS A 218 0.08 -32.80 0.80
N VAL A 219 -0.83 -32.23 0.01
CA VAL A 219 -1.60 -31.04 0.39
C VAL A 219 -2.62 -31.34 1.50
N MET A 220 -3.09 -32.60 1.56
CA MET A 220 -4.05 -33.15 2.51
C MET A 220 -3.68 -34.59 2.88
N SER A 221 -4.24 -35.11 3.98
CA SER A 221 -4.01 -36.50 4.38
C SER A 221 -4.65 -37.46 3.39
N GLU A 222 -3.96 -38.58 3.16
CA GLU A 222 -4.39 -39.59 2.21
C GLU A 222 -5.76 -40.20 2.58
N GLU A 223 -6.01 -40.34 3.89
CA GLU A 223 -7.28 -40.78 4.44
C GLU A 223 -8.45 -39.86 4.07
N VAL A 224 -8.24 -38.54 4.08
CA VAL A 224 -9.30 -37.57 3.76
C VAL A 224 -9.67 -37.65 2.28
N ILE A 225 -8.67 -37.80 1.41
CA ILE A 225 -8.86 -37.94 -0.03
C ILE A 225 -9.58 -39.26 -0.34
N ALA A 226 -9.10 -40.37 0.22
CA ALA A 226 -9.71 -41.69 0.03
C ALA A 226 -11.15 -41.73 0.55
N ARG A 227 -11.41 -41.12 1.72
CA ARG A 227 -12.76 -41.04 2.29
C ARG A 227 -13.71 -40.22 1.43
N ALA A 228 -13.26 -39.09 0.88
CA ALA A 228 -14.10 -38.25 0.01
C ALA A 228 -14.47 -38.96 -1.29
N LEU A 229 -13.50 -39.64 -1.93
CA LEU A 229 -13.73 -40.44 -3.14
C LEU A 229 -14.66 -41.63 -2.84
N ALA A 230 -14.45 -42.33 -1.72
CA ALA A 230 -15.30 -43.44 -1.31
C ALA A 230 -16.72 -43.00 -0.94
N MET A 231 -16.91 -41.81 -0.35
CA MET A 231 -18.24 -41.28 -0.07
C MET A 231 -19.02 -40.96 -1.34
N GLN A 232 -18.35 -40.46 -2.38
CA GLN A 232 -19.02 -40.12 -3.63
C GLN A 232 -19.23 -41.33 -4.55
N SER A 233 -18.46 -42.42 -4.42
CA SER A 233 -18.76 -43.66 -5.14
C SER A 233 -19.97 -44.43 -4.60
N LEU A 234 -20.49 -44.04 -3.42
CA LEU A 234 -21.73 -44.62 -2.88
C LEU A 234 -22.96 -44.20 -3.69
N PRO A 235 -23.95 -45.11 -3.87
CA PRO A 235 -25.26 -44.76 -4.42
C PRO A 235 -25.92 -43.64 -3.63
N ASP A 236 -26.67 -42.74 -4.28
CA ASP A 236 -27.21 -41.51 -3.68
C ASP A 236 -27.94 -41.71 -2.34
N TRP A 237 -28.64 -42.84 -2.17
CA TRP A 237 -29.38 -43.16 -0.94
C TRP A 237 -28.50 -43.55 0.26
N ARG A 238 -27.21 -43.88 0.06
CA ARG A 238 -26.23 -44.14 1.14
C ARG A 238 -25.38 -42.92 1.47
N ARG A 239 -25.48 -41.83 0.71
CA ARG A 239 -24.69 -40.62 0.96
C ARG A 239 -25.29 -39.88 2.17
N PRO A 240 -24.49 -39.58 3.22
CA PRO A 240 -24.97 -38.72 4.30
C PRO A 240 -25.34 -37.36 3.70
N ARG A 241 -26.53 -36.84 4.03
CA ARG A 241 -26.95 -35.51 3.55
C ARG A 241 -25.89 -34.48 3.97
N PRO A 242 -25.49 -33.54 3.08
CA PRO A 242 -24.51 -32.53 3.43
C PRO A 242 -25.06 -31.73 4.61
N THR A 243 -24.55 -32.02 5.81
CA THR A 243 -24.84 -31.24 7.00
C THR A 243 -24.31 -29.85 6.72
N ARG A 244 -25.24 -28.89 6.58
CA ARG A 244 -25.03 -27.45 6.43
C ARG A 244 -23.66 -27.06 6.97
N TRP A 245 -22.72 -26.73 6.09
CA TRP A 245 -21.37 -26.28 6.43
C TRP A 245 -21.48 -25.05 7.34
N ARG A 246 -21.53 -25.28 8.65
CA ARG A 246 -21.70 -24.22 9.65
C ARG A 246 -20.31 -23.75 10.00
N ARG A 247 -20.05 -22.46 9.71
CA ARG A 247 -18.97 -21.60 10.20
C ARG A 247 -18.15 -22.20 11.37
N SER A 248 -17.14 -23.00 11.07
CA SER A 248 -15.98 -23.17 11.95
C SER A 248 -14.80 -23.56 11.10
N GLY A 249 -13.89 -22.62 10.87
CA GLY A 249 -12.61 -22.90 10.25
C GLY A 249 -11.79 -23.79 11.18
N SER A 250 -11.91 -25.10 11.02
CA SER A 250 -10.94 -26.08 11.52
C SER A 250 -11.34 -27.49 11.05
N LEU A 251 -10.65 -28.01 10.04
CA LEU A 251 -10.45 -29.45 9.89
C LEU A 251 -9.34 -29.88 10.88
N CYS A 252 -9.63 -29.77 12.18
CA CYS A 252 -8.85 -30.33 13.27
C CYS A 252 -9.75 -30.43 14.51
N PRO A 253 -9.97 -31.62 15.10
CA PRO A 253 -10.55 -31.69 16.43
C PRO A 253 -9.46 -31.31 17.45
N SER A 254 -9.71 -30.24 18.21
CA SER A 254 -9.00 -29.95 19.44
C SER A 254 -9.15 -31.13 20.40
N ARG A 255 -8.02 -31.78 20.71
CA ARG A 255 -7.94 -32.79 21.78
C ARG A 255 -7.93 -32.05 23.11
N SER A 256 -9.10 -31.74 23.66
CA SER A 256 -9.21 -31.30 25.06
C SER A 256 -10.61 -31.56 25.62
N SER A 257 -10.78 -32.74 26.21
CA SER A 257 -11.54 -32.99 27.45
C SER A 257 -11.91 -34.47 27.55
N GLN A 258 -10.96 -35.30 27.98
CA GLN A 258 -11.31 -36.45 28.80
C GLN A 258 -10.66 -36.22 30.16
N THR A 259 -11.49 -35.75 31.07
CA THR A 259 -11.39 -36.01 32.50
C THR A 259 -11.14 -37.49 32.74
N GLN A 260 -10.00 -37.84 33.33
CA GLN A 260 -9.87 -39.01 34.18
C GLN A 260 -9.19 -38.56 35.47
N HIS A 261 -9.97 -38.61 36.55
CA HIS A 261 -9.52 -38.85 37.91
C HIS A 261 -8.46 -39.97 37.92
N TRP A 262 -7.48 -39.89 38.83
CA TRP A 262 -7.20 -40.84 39.93
C TRP A 262 -6.02 -40.29 40.76
N TYR A 263 -5.94 -40.76 42.01
CA TYR A 263 -5.11 -40.36 43.16
C TYR A 263 -3.62 -40.09 42.90
#